data_AF-A0A6G1RU59-F1
#
_entry.id   AF-A0A6G1RU59-F1
#
_cell.length_a   1.000
_cell.length_b   1.000
_cell.length_c   1.000
_cell.angle_alpha   90.00
_cell.angle_beta   90.00
_cell.angle_gamma   90.00
#
_symmetry.space_group_name_H-M   'P 1'
#
loop_
_entity.id
_entity.type
_entity.pdbx_description
1 polymer ?
#
loop_
_entity_poly.entity_id
_entity_poly.type
_entity_poly.pdbx_seq_one_letter_code
_entity_poly.pdbx_strand_id
1 'polypeptide(L)'
;LTSLELNRQTDVTLSLKDPHYPDHDLGSILLSVLLAPREEQREAFQTQSLRLSDLHRKSQLWRGIVSVTLIEGRELKAMDANGLSDPYVKFRLGHQKYKSKIVPKTLNPQWRE
;
A
#
# COMPACT_ATOMS: atom_id res chain seq x y z
N LEU A 1 -1.01 -9.99 6.80
CA LEU A 1 0.45 -9.85 6.66
C LEU A 1 1.07 -9.98 8.05
N THR A 2 1.52 -11.18 8.40
CA THR A 2 2.07 -11.48 9.74
C THR A 2 3.59 -11.30 9.81
N SER A 3 4.29 -11.37 8.68
CA SER A 3 5.74 -11.10 8.58
C SER A 3 6.13 -10.75 7.14
N LEU A 4 7.13 -9.87 6.98
CA LEU A 4 7.83 -9.62 5.72
C LEU A 4 9.31 -9.97 5.91
N GLU A 5 9.90 -10.62 4.93
CA GLU A 5 11.33 -10.92 4.91
C GLU A 5 12.12 -9.76 4.27
N LEU A 6 13.27 -9.43 4.84
CA LEU A 6 14.13 -8.36 4.33
C LEU A 6 14.64 -8.72 2.93
N ASN A 7 14.58 -7.76 2.01
CA ASN A 7 14.99 -7.88 0.61
C ASN A 7 14.31 -9.00 -0.19
N ARG A 8 13.14 -9.46 0.27
CA ARG A 8 12.33 -10.44 -0.45
C ARG A 8 11.00 -9.82 -0.87
N GLN A 9 10.75 -9.84 -2.17
CA GLN A 9 9.43 -9.49 -2.69
C GLN A 9 8.42 -10.58 -2.32
N THR A 10 7.28 -10.16 -1.77
CA THR A 10 6.19 -11.04 -1.38
C THR A 10 4.91 -10.59 -2.06
N ASP A 11 4.33 -11.46 -2.88
CA ASP A 11 3.02 -11.23 -3.46
C ASP A 11 1.93 -11.62 -2.45
N VAL A 12 0.91 -10.78 -2.33
CA VAL A 12 -0.15 -10.87 -1.34
C VAL A 12 -1.48 -10.72 -2.03
N THR A 13 -2.34 -11.71 -1.87
CA THR A 13 -3.75 -11.61 -2.26
C THR A 13 -4.59 -11.27 -1.03
N LEU A 14 -5.35 -10.19 -1.11
CA LEU A 14 -6.28 -9.74 -0.07
C LEU A 14 -7.71 -10.01 -0.55
N SER A 15 -8.38 -10.99 0.05
CA SER A 15 -9.82 -11.18 -0.14
C SER A 15 -10.60 -10.06 0.55
N LEU A 16 -11.49 -9.41 -0.18
CA LEU A 16 -12.31 -8.31 0.30
C LEU A 16 -13.56 -8.86 1.00
N LYS A 17 -13.93 -8.29 2.14
CA LYS A 17 -15.10 -8.70 2.93
C LYS A 17 -15.84 -7.48 3.48
N ASP A 18 -17.16 -7.56 3.55
CA ASP A 18 -17.98 -6.60 4.29
C ASP A 18 -18.24 -7.13 5.71
N PRO A 19 -17.86 -6.40 6.78
CA PRO A 19 -18.15 -6.80 8.16
C PRO A 19 -19.64 -7.00 8.46
N HIS A 20 -20.53 -6.29 7.76
CA HIS A 20 -21.98 -6.40 7.95
C HIS A 20 -22.60 -7.52 7.11
N TYR A 21 -21.89 -7.98 6.06
CA TYR A 21 -22.33 -9.04 5.16
C TYR A 21 -21.16 -10.00 4.89
N PRO A 22 -20.81 -10.86 5.86
CA PRO A 22 -19.59 -11.68 5.80
C PRO A 22 -19.60 -12.73 4.68
N ASP A 23 -20.80 -13.13 4.23
CA ASP A 23 -21.00 -14.08 3.14
C ASP A 23 -20.96 -13.43 1.75
N HIS A 24 -20.91 -12.10 1.67
CA HIS A 24 -20.75 -11.41 0.40
C HIS A 24 -19.28 -11.40 -0.02
N ASP A 25 -18.99 -12.14 -1.08
CA ASP A 25 -17.73 -12.01 -1.81
C ASP A 25 -17.67 -10.64 -2.51
N LEU A 26 -16.59 -9.90 -2.25
CA LEU A 26 -16.32 -8.59 -2.85
C LEU A 26 -15.14 -8.65 -3.83
N GLY A 27 -14.61 -9.84 -4.10
CA GLY A 27 -13.44 -10.09 -4.94
C GLY A 27 -12.14 -10.00 -4.14
N SER A 28 -11.03 -9.85 -4.87
CA SER A 28 -9.71 -9.79 -4.26
C SER A 28 -8.81 -8.71 -4.88
N ILE A 29 -7.82 -8.27 -4.10
CA ILE A 29 -6.76 -7.36 -4.54
C ILE A 29 -5.43 -8.09 -4.47
N LEU A 30 -4.68 -8.06 -5.56
CA LEU A 30 -3.31 -8.53 -5.61
C LEU A 30 -2.36 -7.34 -5.48
N LEU A 31 -1.40 -7.47 -4.56
CA LEU A 31 -0.34 -6.50 -4.37
C LEU A 31 0.99 -7.22 -4.13
N SER A 32 2.09 -6.53 -4.40
CA SER A 32 3.44 -6.98 -4.08
C SER A 32 4.04 -6.07 -3.01
N VAL A 33 4.74 -6.65 -2.04
CA VAL A 33 5.40 -5.92 -0.96
C VAL A 33 6.88 -6.30 -0.90
N LEU A 34 7.74 -5.29 -0.79
CA LEU A 34 9.16 -5.46 -0.55
C LEU A 34 9.58 -4.60 0.65
N LEU A 35 10.21 -5.22 1.65
CA LEU A 35 10.90 -4.52 2.72
C LEU A 35 12.39 -4.47 2.39
N ALA A 36 12.94 -3.29 2.16
CA ALA A 36 14.37 -3.07 1.93
C ALA A 36 14.98 -2.26 3.08
N PRO A 37 16.27 -2.41 3.41
CA PRO A 37 16.93 -1.49 4.33
C PRO A 37 16.95 -0.09 3.72
N ARG A 38 16.82 0.93 4.58
CA ARG A 38 17.00 2.32 4.17
C ARG A 38 18.50 2.55 4.02
N GLU A 39 18.99 2.63 2.78
CA GLU A 39 20.34 3.13 2.53
C GLU A 39 20.42 4.59 2.99
N GLU A 40 21.18 4.83 4.06
CA GLU A 40 21.56 6.18 4.43
C GLU A 40 22.51 6.68 3.34
N GLN A 41 22.03 7.58 2.48
CA GLN A 41 22.94 8.46 1.76
C GLN A 41 23.82 9.14 2.82
N ARG A 42 25.09 8.73 2.89
CA ARG A 42 26.15 9.47 3.59
C ARG A 42 26.42 10.74 2.80
N GLU A 43 25.47 11.67 2.80
CA GLU A 43 25.76 13.04 2.46
C GLU A 43 26.49 13.66 3.66
N ALA A 44 27.82 13.64 3.56
CA ALA A 44 28.70 14.34 4.47
C ALA A 44 28.51 15.86 4.32
N PHE A 45 27.46 16.42 4.92
CA PHE A 45 27.32 17.86 5.09
C PHE A 45 27.38 18.23 6.58
N GLN A 46 28.59 18.61 6.96
CA GLN A 46 28.99 19.62 7.95
C GLN A 46 28.00 19.94 9.09
N THR A 47 28.40 19.50 10.28
CA THR A 47 28.38 20.19 11.58
C THR A 47 27.62 21.53 11.64
N GLN A 48 26.53 21.60 12.43
CA GLN A 48 26.29 22.54 13.55
C GLN A 48 24.78 22.73 13.85
N SER A 49 24.40 22.61 15.13
CA SER A 49 23.07 22.89 15.74
C SER A 49 21.90 21.94 15.40
N LEU A 50 21.74 20.85 16.15
CA LEU A 50 20.45 20.15 16.24
C LEU A 50 19.52 20.91 17.19
N ARG A 51 18.41 21.47 16.68
CA ARG A 51 17.38 22.14 17.48
C ARG A 51 16.47 21.07 18.10
N LEU A 52 15.88 21.32 19.28
CA LEU A 52 14.91 20.40 19.93
C LEU A 52 13.69 20.05 19.04
N SER A 53 13.40 20.87 18.02
CA SER A 53 12.43 20.56 16.95
C SER A 53 12.85 19.39 16.06
N ASP A 54 14.15 19.15 15.88
CA ASP A 54 14.68 18.01 15.10
C ASP A 54 14.52 16.67 15.84
N LEU A 55 14.45 16.69 17.17
CA LEU A 55 14.21 15.47 17.97
C LEU A 55 12.77 14.95 17.82
N HIS A 56 11.81 15.80 17.51
CA HIS A 56 10.42 15.40 17.23
C HIS A 56 10.29 14.64 15.90
N ARG A 57 11.35 14.62 15.07
CA ARG A 57 11.50 13.75 13.89
C ARG A 57 12.03 12.35 14.24
N LYS A 58 12.09 11.96 15.52
CA LYS A 58 12.43 10.58 15.95
C LYS A 58 11.36 9.53 15.61
N SER A 59 10.20 9.90 15.04
CA SER A 59 9.19 8.91 14.62
C SER A 59 9.56 8.10 13.36
N GLN A 60 10.72 8.36 12.74
CA GLN A 60 11.27 7.59 11.61
C GLN A 60 12.39 6.61 12.01
N LEU A 61 12.33 5.98 13.19
CA LEU A 61 13.29 4.93 13.59
C LEU A 61 13.15 3.61 12.79
N TRP A 62 12.29 3.56 11.79
CA TRP A 62 12.22 2.43 10.86
C TRP A 62 13.44 2.46 9.93
N ARG A 63 14.38 1.54 10.12
CA ARG A 63 15.60 1.40 9.28
C ARG A 63 15.32 0.79 7.90
N GLY A 64 14.09 0.87 7.40
CA GLY A 64 13.67 0.19 6.18
C GLY A 64 12.67 0.99 5.36
N ILE A 65 12.68 0.75 4.06
CA ILE A 65 11.72 1.23 3.08
C ILE A 65 10.79 0.08 2.77
N VAL A 66 9.48 0.32 2.86
CA VAL A 66 8.46 -0.62 2.39
C VAL A 66 7.99 -0.13 1.02
N SER A 67 8.30 -0.88 -0.03
CA SER A 67 7.70 -0.69 -1.34
C SER A 67 6.44 -1.54 -1.42
N VAL A 68 5.34 -0.91 -1.85
CA VAL A 68 4.07 -1.59 -2.11
C VAL A 68 3.71 -1.30 -3.55
N THR A 69 3.54 -2.35 -4.34
CA THR A 69 3.04 -2.25 -5.71
C THR A 69 1.61 -2.80 -5.75
N LEU A 70 0.66 -1.93 -6.06
CA LEU A 70 -0.73 -2.32 -6.30
C LEU A 70 -0.84 -2.89 -7.71
N ILE A 71 -1.14 -4.19 -7.83
CA ILE A 71 -1.09 -4.88 -9.12
C ILE A 71 -2.46 -4.81 -9.79
N GLU A 72 -3.45 -5.49 -9.22
CA GLU A 72 -4.76 -5.66 -9.85
C GLU A 72 -5.86 -5.99 -8.84
N GLY A 73 -7.10 -5.82 -9.27
CA GLY A 73 -8.28 -6.38 -8.63
C GLY A 73 -8.81 -7.53 -9.47
N ARG A 74 -9.39 -8.54 -8.82
CA ARG A 74 -9.98 -9.71 -9.47
C ARG A 74 -11.39 -9.92 -8.98
N GLU A 75 -12.31 -10.09 -9.93
CA GLU A 75 -13.70 -10.45 -9.69
C GLU A 75 -14.38 -9.54 -8.66
N LEU A 76 -14.10 -8.23 -8.75
CA LEU A 76 -14.70 -7.26 -7.85
C LEU A 76 -16.23 -7.28 -8.01
N LYS A 77 -16.94 -7.01 -6.92
CA LYS A 77 -18.40 -6.92 -6.98
C LYS A 77 -18.84 -5.74 -7.87
N ALA A 78 -19.81 -6.02 -8.74
CA ALA A 78 -20.52 -4.99 -9.49
C ALA A 78 -21.35 -4.12 -8.56
N MET A 79 -21.11 -2.82 -8.59
CA MET A 79 -21.81 -1.84 -7.74
C MET A 79 -22.65 -0.86 -8.56
N ASP A 80 -22.41 -0.77 -9.87
CA ASP A 80 -23.14 0.11 -10.77
C ASP A 80 -24.20 -0.65 -11.56
N ALA A 81 -25.24 0.05 -12.03
CA ALA A 81 -26.36 -0.52 -12.78
C ALA A 81 -25.97 -1.19 -14.10
N ASN A 82 -24.78 -0.91 -14.62
CA ASN A 82 -24.22 -1.53 -15.83
C ASN A 82 -23.60 -2.92 -15.55
N GLY A 83 -23.65 -3.42 -14.32
CA GLY A 83 -23.02 -4.68 -13.92
C GLY A 83 -21.49 -4.59 -13.77
N LEU A 84 -20.93 -3.39 -13.67
CA LEU A 84 -19.51 -3.11 -13.50
C LEU A 84 -19.28 -2.20 -12.28
N SER A 85 -18.05 -1.71 -12.14
CA SER A 85 -17.62 -0.76 -11.10
C SER A 85 -16.53 0.16 -11.67
N ASP A 86 -16.28 1.28 -11.00
CA ASP A 86 -15.13 2.18 -11.24
C ASP A 86 -14.12 2.12 -10.06
N PRO A 87 -13.45 0.98 -9.85
CA PRO A 87 -12.65 0.73 -8.64
C PRO A 87 -11.42 1.63 -8.50
N TYR A 88 -11.12 1.99 -7.26
CA TYR A 88 -9.86 2.57 -6.81
C TYR A 88 -9.53 2.08 -5.39
N VAL A 89 -8.25 2.08 -5.04
CA VAL A 89 -7.75 1.65 -3.73
C VAL A 89 -7.20 2.85 -2.97
N LYS A 90 -7.49 2.90 -1.68
CA LYS A 90 -6.81 3.78 -0.72
C LYS A 90 -6.07 2.91 0.27
N PHE A 91 -4.77 3.13 0.43
CA PHE A 91 -3.99 2.45 1.46
C PHE A 91 -3.34 3.45 2.40
N ARG A 92 -3.05 2.99 3.62
CA ARG A 92 -2.40 3.78 4.66
C ARG A 92 -1.30 2.95 5.32
N LEU A 93 -0.09 3.49 5.36
CA LEU A 93 1.04 2.95 6.12
C LEU A 93 1.46 3.97 7.17
N GLY A 94 1.10 3.72 8.43
CA GLY A 94 1.26 4.72 9.50
C GLY A 94 0.50 6.02 9.16
N HIS A 95 1.22 7.12 9.01
CA HIS A 95 0.67 8.42 8.62
C HIS A 95 0.62 8.66 7.10
N GLN A 96 1.31 7.83 6.31
CA GLN A 96 1.33 7.96 4.85
C GLN A 96 0.04 7.41 4.26
N LYS A 97 -0.56 8.15 3.33
CA LYS A 97 -1.80 7.78 2.64
C LYS A 97 -1.54 7.85 1.14
N TYR A 98 -2.10 6.90 0.41
CA TYR A 98 -2.06 6.88 -1.03
C TYR A 98 -3.45 6.55 -1.58
N LYS A 99 -3.75 7.07 -2.77
CA LYS A 99 -4.99 6.79 -3.51
C LYS A 99 -4.60 6.44 -4.94
N SER A 100 -5.10 5.30 -5.41
CA SER A 100 -4.88 4.86 -6.78
C SER A 100 -5.63 5.71 -7.80
N LYS A 101 -5.26 5.53 -9.05
CA LYS A 101 -6.13 5.90 -10.17
C LYS A 101 -7.44 5.11 -10.11
N ILE A 102 -8.50 5.73 -10.61
CA ILE A 102 -9.77 5.05 -10.87
C ILE A 102 -9.64 4.35 -12.22
N VAL A 103 -9.99 3.07 -12.27
CA VAL A 103 -10.07 2.32 -13.53
C VAL A 103 -11.55 2.13 -13.84
N PRO A 104 -12.08 2.77 -14.89
CA PRO A 104 -13.52 2.79 -15.11
C PRO A 104 -14.05 1.47 -15.67
N LYS A 105 -15.31 1.16 -15.36
CA LYS A 105 -16.14 0.12 -15.98
C LYS A 105 -15.44 -1.23 -16.05
N THR A 106 -14.94 -1.71 -14.91
CA THR A 106 -14.29 -3.02 -14.84
C THR A 106 -14.43 -3.65 -13.45
N LEU A 107 -14.54 -4.98 -13.44
CA LEU A 107 -14.43 -5.79 -12.22
C LEU A 107 -13.03 -6.37 -12.04
N ASN A 108 -12.14 -6.16 -13.02
CA ASN A 108 -10.77 -6.68 -13.05
C ASN A 108 -9.77 -5.55 -13.36
N PRO A 109 -9.69 -4.51 -12.52
CA PRO A 109 -8.82 -3.36 -12.76
C PRO A 109 -7.34 -3.74 -12.72
N GLN A 110 -6.54 -3.05 -13.53
CA GLN A 110 -5.08 -3.17 -13.57
C GLN A 110 -4.49 -1.81 -13.19
N TRP A 111 -3.81 -1.72 -12.05
CA TRP A 111 -3.22 -0.46 -11.57
C TRP A 111 -1.71 -0.40 -11.87
N ARG A 112 -0.97 -1.44 -11.46
CA ARG A 112 0.48 -1.59 -11.66
C ARG A 112 1.26 -0.33 -11.24
N GLU A 113 1.00 0.15 -10.03
CA GLU A 113 1.56 1.40 -9.47
C GLU A 113 2.09 1.23 -8.05
#